data_AF-A0A5B0SAS4-F1
#
_entry.id   AF-A0A5B0SAS4-F1
#
_cell.length_a   1.000
_cell.length_b   1.000
_cell.length_c   1.000
_cell.angle_alpha   90.00
_cell.angle_beta   90.00
_cell.angle_gamma   90.00
#
_symmetry.space_group_name_H-M   'P 1'
#
loop_
_entity.id
_entity.type
_entity.pdbx_description
1 polymer ?
#
loop_
_entity_poly.entity_id
_entity_poly.type
_entity_poly.pdbx_seq_one_letter_code
_entity_poly.pdbx_strand_id
1 'polypeptide(L)'
;MKSLAVLFFVSTTVALVHGATTTNYDSIPRPQRGQDYIDGTYEANARVMPEMCPSSGACSMMDSGWPSKGFSCPQKADSYGVPDYSFLTAQETAMVYGGGDEISAKEWPKSCALPRKGSKMMRYSNGTRAWSAIYSITPTCNCPQGVEPKCTRANGLSKETCNIAVLKFCEVRSGSQVCAPKR
;
A
#
# COMPACT_ATOMS: atom_id res chain seq x y z
N MET A 1 41.85 53.88 -54.41
CA MET A 1 42.71 54.93 -53.81
C MET A 1 41.98 55.55 -52.63
N LYS A 2 42.70 55.73 -51.53
CA LYS A 2 42.38 56.43 -50.26
C LYS A 2 41.60 55.63 -49.19
N SER A 3 42.41 55.01 -48.34
CA SER A 3 42.17 54.71 -46.93
C SER A 3 41.71 55.93 -46.14
N LEU A 4 40.90 55.71 -45.10
CA LEU A 4 41.09 56.41 -43.82
C LEU A 4 40.65 55.48 -42.68
N ALA A 5 41.66 55.04 -41.91
CA ALA A 5 41.48 54.44 -40.61
C ALA A 5 41.54 55.56 -39.56
N VAL A 6 40.65 55.53 -38.58
CA VAL A 6 40.81 56.27 -37.32
C VAL A 6 40.51 55.30 -36.18
N LEU A 7 41.57 54.98 -35.44
CA LEU A 7 41.59 54.26 -34.17
C LEU A 7 41.77 55.31 -33.07
N PHE A 8 40.92 55.33 -32.04
CA PHE A 8 41.30 55.82 -30.71
C PHE A 8 40.53 55.09 -29.58
N PHE A 9 41.30 54.24 -28.88
CA PHE A 9 41.39 53.92 -27.44
C PHE A 9 40.17 53.82 -26.49
N VAL A 10 40.02 52.58 -25.97
CA VAL A 10 39.95 52.13 -24.54
C VAL A 10 38.91 52.76 -23.60
N SER A 11 38.00 51.92 -23.06
CA SER A 11 37.86 51.64 -21.61
C SER A 11 36.87 50.49 -21.34
N THR A 12 37.33 49.47 -20.63
CA THR A 12 36.52 48.39 -20.04
C THR A 12 35.75 48.88 -18.82
N THR A 13 34.47 48.53 -18.69
CA THR A 13 33.87 48.11 -17.40
C THR A 13 32.62 47.27 -17.64
N VAL A 14 32.56 46.19 -16.84
CA VAL A 14 31.51 45.17 -16.79
C VAL A 14 30.27 45.73 -16.11
N ALA A 15 29.08 45.42 -16.63
CA ALA A 15 27.84 45.49 -15.88
C ALA A 15 26.97 44.26 -16.22
N LEU A 16 26.98 43.28 -15.31
CA LEU A 16 25.99 42.20 -15.23
C LEU A 16 24.75 42.73 -14.51
N VAL A 17 23.58 42.67 -15.14
CA VAL A 17 22.32 42.54 -14.40
C VAL A 17 21.37 41.62 -15.19
N HIS A 18 20.97 40.53 -14.51
CA HIS A 18 20.01 39.55 -14.95
C HIS A 18 18.58 40.11 -14.92
N GLY A 19 17.78 39.76 -15.92
CA GLY A 19 16.34 39.99 -15.92
C GLY A 19 15.68 39.24 -17.08
N ALA A 20 15.61 37.91 -16.98
CA ALA A 20 14.90 37.08 -17.94
C ALA A 20 13.39 37.29 -17.81
N THR A 21 12.81 37.90 -18.83
CA THR A 21 11.37 38.03 -19.08
C THR A 21 10.69 36.67 -19.21
N THR A 22 9.69 36.42 -18.37
CA THR A 22 8.74 35.31 -18.53
C THR A 22 7.57 35.77 -19.41
N THR A 23 7.40 35.15 -20.58
CA THR A 23 6.18 35.28 -21.39
C THR A 23 5.34 34.00 -21.28
N ASN A 24 4.05 34.23 -21.02
CA ASN A 24 2.95 33.29 -20.92
C ASN A 24 2.93 32.21 -22.01
N TYR A 25 2.72 30.97 -21.57
CA TYR A 25 2.09 29.92 -22.37
C TYR A 25 1.04 29.22 -21.51
N ASP A 26 -0.12 29.02 -22.12
CA ASP A 26 -1.36 28.56 -21.52
C ASP A 26 -1.24 27.32 -20.62
N SER A 27 -1.79 27.43 -19.42
CA SER A 27 -2.02 26.30 -18.53
C SER A 27 -3.19 25.45 -19.06
N ILE A 28 -2.88 24.51 -19.95
CA ILE A 28 -3.76 23.38 -20.27
C ILE A 28 -4.03 22.62 -18.96
N PRO A 29 -5.29 22.39 -18.55
CA PRO A 29 -5.59 21.57 -17.38
C PRO A 29 -5.09 20.15 -17.62
N ARG A 30 -4.03 19.74 -16.92
CA ARG A 30 -3.64 18.32 -16.88
C ARG A 30 -4.81 17.54 -16.26
N PRO A 31 -5.24 16.42 -16.87
CA PRO A 31 -6.20 15.55 -16.21
C PRO A 31 -5.57 15.05 -14.90
N GLN A 32 -6.20 15.39 -13.77
CA GLN A 32 -5.89 14.84 -12.46
C GLN A 32 -6.10 13.33 -12.50
N ARG A 33 -5.05 12.58 -12.83
CA ARG A 33 -5.03 11.13 -12.80
C ARG A 33 -4.93 10.70 -11.33
N GLY A 34 -6.09 10.53 -10.69
CA GLY A 34 -6.34 9.70 -9.50
C GLY A 34 -5.44 9.98 -8.30
N GLN A 35 -5.75 11.03 -7.56
CA GLN A 35 -5.06 11.40 -6.32
C GLN A 35 -5.86 10.97 -5.07
N ASP A 36 -6.63 9.87 -5.14
CA ASP A 36 -7.64 9.53 -4.12
C ASP A 36 -7.36 8.29 -3.27
N TYR A 37 -6.12 7.77 -3.19
CA TYR A 37 -5.87 6.59 -2.36
C TYR A 37 -4.55 6.62 -1.59
N ILE A 38 -4.42 7.55 -0.63
CA ILE A 38 -3.69 7.32 0.63
C ILE A 38 -4.38 8.16 1.73
N ASP A 39 -5.65 7.84 2.03
CA ASP A 39 -6.24 8.18 3.33
C ASP A 39 -5.98 6.98 4.25
N GLY A 40 -4.80 6.94 4.89
CA GLY A 40 -4.47 5.85 5.82
C GLY A 40 -2.98 5.78 6.17
N THR A 41 -2.70 5.75 7.46
CA THR A 41 -1.36 5.54 8.03
C THR A 41 -0.97 4.07 7.91
N TYR A 42 -0.40 3.66 6.78
CA TYR A 42 0.01 2.27 6.57
C TYR A 42 1.36 1.95 7.23
N GLU A 43 1.49 0.75 7.81
CA GLU A 43 2.79 0.24 8.24
C GLU A 43 3.48 -0.48 7.06
N ALA A 44 4.61 0.08 6.63
CA ALA A 44 5.41 -0.42 5.54
C ALA A 44 6.05 -1.78 5.90
N ASN A 45 5.74 -2.82 5.13
CA ASN A 45 6.50 -4.07 5.16
C ASN A 45 7.15 -4.30 3.79
N ALA A 46 8.47 -4.49 3.81
CA ALA A 46 9.31 -4.43 2.62
C ALA A 46 9.29 -5.71 1.76
N ARG A 47 8.14 -6.38 1.62
CA ARG A 47 8.05 -7.67 0.93
C ARG A 47 7.15 -7.61 -0.29
N VAL A 48 7.63 -8.23 -1.36
CA VAL A 48 6.83 -8.50 -2.56
C VAL A 48 5.97 -9.72 -2.27
N MET A 49 4.66 -9.54 -2.37
CA MET A 49 3.68 -10.61 -2.37
C MET A 49 3.46 -11.08 -3.82
N PRO A 50 3.70 -12.36 -4.14
CA PRO A 50 3.56 -12.86 -5.50
C PRO A 50 2.08 -12.95 -5.91
N GLU A 51 1.83 -12.99 -7.23
CA GLU A 51 0.51 -13.31 -7.82
C GLU A 51 -0.64 -12.41 -7.33
N MET A 52 -0.33 -11.16 -7.00
CA MET A 52 -1.31 -10.14 -6.66
C MET A 52 -1.70 -9.27 -7.86
N CYS A 53 -0.80 -9.11 -8.82
CA CYS A 53 -1.03 -8.36 -10.05
C CYS A 53 -0.73 -9.23 -11.27
N PRO A 54 -1.34 -8.94 -12.44
CA PRO A 54 -1.04 -9.66 -13.68
C PRO A 54 0.47 -9.65 -13.96
N SER A 55 1.08 -10.83 -13.99
CA SER A 55 2.50 -11.03 -14.31
C SER A 55 3.50 -10.25 -13.45
N SER A 56 3.12 -9.84 -12.23
CA SER A 56 4.01 -9.12 -11.28
C SER A 56 3.56 -9.30 -9.83
N GLY A 57 4.49 -9.12 -8.89
CA GLY A 57 4.16 -9.02 -7.47
C GLY A 57 3.58 -7.65 -7.07
N ALA A 58 3.20 -7.54 -5.80
CA ALA A 58 2.78 -6.28 -5.17
C ALA A 58 3.41 -6.11 -3.80
N CYS A 59 3.75 -4.88 -3.40
CA CYS A 59 4.24 -4.61 -2.05
C CYS A 59 3.12 -4.77 -1.03
N SER A 60 3.33 -5.61 -0.02
CA SER A 60 2.31 -5.86 0.99
C SER A 60 2.27 -4.76 2.06
N MET A 61 1.07 -4.32 2.39
CA MET A 61 0.84 -3.22 3.34
C MET A 61 -0.31 -3.59 4.28
N MET A 62 -0.17 -3.29 5.58
CA MET A 62 -1.30 -3.39 6.50
C MET A 62 -2.04 -2.07 6.58
N ASP A 63 -3.36 -2.15 6.54
CA ASP A 63 -4.22 -1.03 6.92
C ASP A 63 -3.97 -0.64 8.39
N SER A 64 -4.07 0.65 8.69
CA SER A 64 -3.91 1.21 10.05
C SER A 64 -4.81 0.56 11.11
N GLY A 65 -5.94 -0.02 10.70
CA GLY A 65 -6.86 -0.73 11.58
C GLY A 65 -6.44 -2.17 11.90
N TRP A 66 -5.29 -2.64 11.43
CA TRP A 66 -4.80 -3.98 11.73
C TRP A 66 -4.42 -4.11 13.22
N PRO A 67 -5.01 -5.05 13.98
CA PRO A 67 -4.69 -5.19 15.40
C PRO A 67 -3.26 -5.68 15.61
N SER A 68 -2.50 -5.05 16.52
CA SER A 68 -1.12 -5.44 16.83
C SER A 68 -0.91 -6.01 18.25
N LYS A 69 -1.94 -5.90 19.10
CA LYS A 69 -1.86 -6.29 20.52
C LYS A 69 -2.55 -7.63 20.85
N GLY A 70 -2.99 -8.37 19.82
CA GLY A 70 -3.70 -9.64 19.98
C GLY A 70 -5.18 -9.48 20.36
N PHE A 71 -5.80 -10.56 20.84
CA PHE A 71 -7.27 -10.66 20.99
C PHE A 71 -7.71 -11.28 22.32
N SER A 72 -8.86 -10.85 22.80
CA SER A 72 -9.60 -11.41 23.93
C SER A 72 -10.84 -12.13 23.41
N CYS A 73 -10.90 -13.45 23.61
CA CYS A 73 -12.01 -14.29 23.18
C CYS A 73 -12.88 -14.68 24.39
N PRO A 74 -14.22 -14.82 24.22
CA PRO A 74 -15.07 -15.37 25.25
C PRO A 74 -14.63 -16.79 25.64
N GLN A 75 -14.62 -17.11 26.94
CA GLN A 75 -14.39 -18.48 27.39
C GLN A 75 -15.68 -19.29 27.22
N LYS A 76 -15.74 -20.13 26.18
CA LYS A 76 -16.85 -21.06 25.89
C LYS A 76 -16.30 -22.44 25.57
N ALA A 77 -17.16 -23.46 25.63
CA ALA A 77 -16.76 -24.85 25.38
C ALA A 77 -16.10 -25.07 24.00
N ASP A 78 -16.45 -24.25 22.99
CA ASP A 78 -15.91 -24.27 21.63
C ASP A 78 -14.88 -23.15 21.36
N SER A 79 -14.52 -22.34 22.38
CA SER A 79 -13.72 -21.12 22.22
C SER A 79 -12.53 -21.13 23.16
N TYR A 80 -11.34 -21.03 22.59
CA TYR A 80 -10.08 -20.90 23.29
C TYR A 80 -9.52 -19.49 23.06
N GLY A 81 -8.74 -18.98 24.02
CA GLY A 81 -8.03 -17.71 23.81
C GLY A 81 -7.10 -17.80 22.59
N VAL A 82 -6.95 -16.69 21.86
CA VAL A 82 -5.94 -16.58 20.80
C VAL A 82 -4.68 -15.99 21.42
N PRO A 83 -3.59 -16.76 21.56
CA PRO A 83 -2.34 -16.22 22.07
C PRO A 83 -1.79 -15.14 21.15
N ASP A 84 -1.24 -14.07 21.71
CA ASP A 84 -0.81 -12.88 20.94
C ASP A 84 0.25 -13.25 19.89
N TYR A 85 1.20 -14.12 20.25
CA TYR A 85 2.22 -14.62 19.32
C TYR A 85 1.63 -15.38 18.13
N SER A 86 0.51 -16.09 18.32
CA SER A 86 -0.12 -16.89 17.27
C SER A 86 -0.80 -16.00 16.23
N PHE A 87 -1.33 -14.85 16.66
CA PHE A 87 -1.88 -13.86 15.73
C PHE A 87 -0.77 -13.17 14.93
N LEU A 88 0.39 -12.89 15.54
CA LEU A 88 1.55 -12.37 14.82
C LEU A 88 2.00 -13.30 13.69
N THR A 89 1.97 -14.63 13.91
CA THR A 89 2.26 -15.60 12.84
C THR A 89 1.24 -15.53 11.69
N ALA A 90 -0.06 -15.35 11.99
CA ALA A 90 -1.07 -15.16 10.94
C ALA A 90 -0.83 -13.87 10.15
N GLN A 91 -0.51 -12.78 10.86
CA GLN A 91 -0.16 -11.50 10.27
C GLN A 91 1.05 -11.64 9.33
N GLU A 92 2.14 -12.26 9.77
CA GLU A 92 3.32 -12.51 8.92
C GLU A 92 2.97 -13.38 7.70
N THR A 93 2.20 -14.46 7.90
CA THR A 93 1.79 -15.36 6.82
C THR A 93 0.96 -14.61 5.77
N ALA A 94 0.02 -13.79 6.23
CA ALA A 94 -0.82 -12.96 5.37
C ALA A 94 0.03 -12.00 4.55
N MET A 95 1.03 -11.36 5.17
CA MET A 95 1.89 -10.38 4.49
C MET A 95 2.85 -10.96 3.47
N VAL A 96 3.31 -12.20 3.68
CA VAL A 96 4.31 -12.82 2.80
C VAL A 96 3.64 -13.52 1.63
N TYR A 97 2.56 -14.26 1.89
CA TYR A 97 1.98 -15.19 0.92
C TYR A 97 0.54 -14.82 0.50
N GLY A 98 0.01 -13.71 1.00
CA GLY A 98 -1.43 -13.48 1.03
C GLY A 98 -2.12 -14.32 2.10
N GLY A 99 -1.62 -15.54 2.34
CA GLY A 99 -1.94 -16.42 3.46
C GLY A 99 -3.38 -16.93 3.46
N GLY A 100 -3.60 -18.09 4.09
CA GLY A 100 -4.92 -18.64 4.33
C GLY A 100 -5.67 -19.10 3.07
N ASP A 101 -6.91 -19.49 3.29
CA ASP A 101 -7.83 -19.98 2.27
C ASP A 101 -8.65 -18.81 1.71
N GLU A 102 -8.81 -18.74 0.40
CA GLU A 102 -9.77 -17.80 -0.22
C GLU A 102 -11.19 -18.24 0.13
N ILE A 103 -12.01 -17.29 0.60
CA ILE A 103 -13.40 -17.51 0.99
C ILE A 103 -14.35 -16.72 0.10
N SER A 104 -15.56 -17.22 -0.04
CA SER A 104 -16.59 -16.57 -0.84
C SER A 104 -17.29 -15.43 -0.08
N ALA A 105 -18.00 -14.56 -0.81
CA ALA A 105 -18.85 -13.52 -0.21
C ALA A 105 -19.93 -14.09 0.73
N LYS A 106 -20.35 -15.35 0.51
CA LYS A 106 -21.32 -16.04 1.38
C LYS A 106 -20.74 -16.40 2.74
N GLU A 107 -19.42 -16.62 2.80
CA GLU A 107 -18.69 -16.95 4.03
C GLU A 107 -18.11 -15.73 4.73
N TRP A 108 -18.17 -14.56 4.08
CA TRP A 108 -17.69 -13.31 4.63
C TRP A 108 -18.50 -12.93 5.89
N PRO A 109 -17.84 -12.48 6.98
CA PRO A 109 -18.53 -12.07 8.19
C PRO A 109 -19.49 -10.90 7.96
N LYS A 110 -20.74 -11.05 8.42
CA LYS A 110 -21.76 -9.98 8.36
C LYS A 110 -21.44 -8.78 9.23
N SER A 111 -20.56 -8.96 10.22
CA SER A 111 -19.98 -7.91 11.08
C SER A 111 -19.11 -6.93 10.30
N CYS A 112 -18.62 -7.33 9.12
CA CYS A 112 -17.73 -6.54 8.29
C CYS A 112 -18.44 -6.10 7.00
N ALA A 113 -18.15 -4.88 6.55
CA ALA A 113 -18.50 -4.48 5.21
C ALA A 113 -17.81 -5.41 4.19
N LEU A 114 -18.49 -5.68 3.07
CA LEU A 114 -17.86 -6.39 1.96
C LEU A 114 -16.69 -5.56 1.43
N PRO A 115 -15.54 -6.20 1.12
CA PRO A 115 -14.41 -5.48 0.57
C PRO A 115 -14.69 -5.00 -0.84
N ARG A 116 -13.83 -4.10 -1.34
CA ARG A 116 -13.97 -3.51 -2.68
C ARG A 116 -13.90 -4.59 -3.76
N LYS A 117 -14.56 -4.35 -4.89
CA LYS A 117 -14.47 -5.24 -6.06
C LYS A 117 -13.01 -5.45 -6.46
N GLY A 118 -12.64 -6.70 -6.72
CA GLY A 118 -11.26 -7.09 -7.04
C GLY A 118 -10.41 -7.44 -5.82
N SER A 119 -10.94 -7.32 -4.61
CA SER A 119 -10.25 -7.81 -3.40
C SER A 119 -10.38 -9.32 -3.27
N LYS A 120 -9.32 -9.97 -2.80
CA LYS A 120 -9.38 -11.35 -2.31
C LYS A 120 -9.91 -11.35 -0.88
N MET A 121 -10.83 -12.26 -0.56
CA MET A 121 -11.34 -12.47 0.80
C MET A 121 -10.67 -13.70 1.38
N MET A 122 -9.99 -13.56 2.51
CA MET A 122 -9.10 -14.61 3.03
C MET A 122 -9.50 -15.04 4.43
N ARG A 123 -9.26 -16.32 4.73
CA ARG A 123 -9.33 -16.90 6.07
C ARG A 123 -8.04 -17.62 6.39
N TYR A 124 -7.25 -17.08 7.32
CA TYR A 124 -6.19 -17.85 7.96
C TYR A 124 -6.78 -18.67 9.10
N SER A 125 -6.48 -19.97 9.15
CA SER A 125 -6.81 -20.81 10.30
C SER A 125 -5.52 -21.33 10.92
N ASN A 126 -5.42 -21.31 12.25
CA ASN A 126 -4.29 -21.96 12.89
C ASN A 126 -4.35 -23.49 12.64
N GLY A 127 -3.23 -24.20 12.72
CA GLY A 127 -3.13 -25.62 12.32
C GLY A 127 -4.15 -26.57 12.99
N THR A 128 -4.67 -26.20 14.18
CA THR A 128 -5.71 -26.96 14.89
C THR A 128 -7.14 -26.46 14.62
N ARG A 129 -7.31 -25.41 13.80
CA ARG A 129 -8.57 -24.69 13.53
C ARG A 129 -9.30 -24.19 14.79
N ALA A 130 -8.58 -24.05 15.90
CA ALA A 130 -9.10 -23.51 17.15
C ALA A 130 -9.49 -22.02 17.00
N TRP A 131 -8.85 -21.31 16.08
CA TRP A 131 -9.23 -19.95 15.72
C TRP A 131 -8.88 -19.64 14.26
N SER A 132 -9.53 -18.60 13.74
CA SER A 132 -9.28 -18.07 12.41
C SER A 132 -9.23 -16.55 12.40
N ALA A 133 -8.40 -15.97 11.54
CA ALA A 133 -8.39 -14.56 11.22
C ALA A 133 -8.97 -14.37 9.82
N ILE A 134 -9.91 -13.44 9.68
CA ILE A 134 -10.57 -13.10 8.43
C ILE A 134 -10.16 -11.69 8.03
N TYR A 135 -9.71 -11.53 6.81
CA TYR A 135 -9.21 -10.28 6.26
C TYR A 135 -9.38 -10.25 4.74
N SER A 136 -9.25 -9.07 4.15
CA SER A 136 -9.26 -8.89 2.70
C SER A 136 -7.92 -8.37 2.20
N ILE A 137 -7.57 -8.70 0.97
CA ILE A 137 -6.39 -8.16 0.28
C ILE A 137 -6.88 -7.39 -0.95
N THR A 138 -6.63 -6.09 -0.98
CA THR A 138 -7.00 -5.22 -2.10
C THR A 138 -5.73 -4.85 -2.88
N PRO A 139 -5.49 -5.46 -4.06
CA PRO A 139 -4.37 -5.08 -4.91
C PRO A 139 -4.70 -3.80 -5.68
N THR A 140 -3.71 -2.94 -5.85
CA THR A 140 -3.72 -1.84 -6.83
C THR A 140 -2.56 -2.05 -7.77
N CYS A 141 -2.85 -2.44 -9.02
CA CYS A 141 -1.84 -2.83 -10.01
C CYS A 141 -1.61 -1.70 -11.01
N ASN A 142 -0.44 -1.08 -10.97
CA ASN A 142 -0.07 0.02 -11.87
C ASN A 142 1.40 -0.02 -12.32
N CYS A 143 2.13 -1.11 -12.04
CA CYS A 143 3.45 -1.33 -12.64
C CYS A 143 3.31 -1.53 -14.15
N PRO A 144 4.27 -1.02 -14.95
CA PRO A 144 4.41 -1.45 -16.33
C PRO A 144 4.59 -2.97 -16.39
N GLN A 145 4.16 -3.59 -17.49
CA GLN A 145 4.28 -5.03 -17.68
C GLN A 145 5.75 -5.48 -17.53
N GLY A 146 5.98 -6.51 -16.71
CA GLY A 146 7.32 -7.06 -16.46
C GLY A 146 8.19 -6.25 -15.50
N VAL A 147 7.65 -5.19 -14.87
CA VAL A 147 8.36 -4.42 -13.85
C VAL A 147 7.94 -4.89 -12.46
N GLU A 148 8.91 -5.33 -11.66
CA GLU A 148 8.71 -5.64 -10.25
C GLU A 148 8.74 -4.37 -9.39
N PRO A 149 7.82 -4.23 -8.43
CA PRO A 149 7.79 -3.07 -7.56
C PRO A 149 8.94 -3.09 -6.54
N LYS A 150 9.47 -1.91 -6.21
CA LYS A 150 10.44 -1.76 -5.13
C LYS A 150 9.71 -1.59 -3.81
N CYS A 151 9.75 -2.64 -2.98
CA CYS A 151 9.07 -2.63 -1.68
C CYS A 151 9.92 -2.09 -0.52
N THR A 152 11.21 -1.82 -0.74
CA THR A 152 12.08 -1.25 0.28
C THR A 152 11.50 0.07 0.81
N ARG A 153 11.02 0.06 2.06
CA ARG A 153 10.34 1.19 2.73
C ARG A 153 9.05 1.68 2.04
N ALA A 154 8.36 0.81 1.32
CA ALA A 154 7.08 1.13 0.68
C ALA A 154 6.00 1.49 1.72
N ASN A 155 5.61 2.76 1.78
CA ASN A 155 4.54 3.29 2.64
C ASN A 155 3.32 3.77 1.84
N GLY A 156 3.27 3.46 0.54
CA GLY A 156 2.18 3.80 -0.36
C GLY A 156 2.61 3.69 -1.83
N LEU A 157 1.72 4.08 -2.74
CA LEU A 157 2.02 4.10 -4.17
C LEU A 157 3.05 5.19 -4.50
N SER A 158 4.04 4.84 -5.30
CA SER A 158 5.02 5.78 -5.86
C SER A 158 5.45 5.33 -7.26
N LYS A 159 6.37 6.07 -7.89
CA LYS A 159 6.98 5.62 -9.16
C LYS A 159 7.78 4.32 -9.00
N GLU A 160 8.34 4.10 -7.82
CA GLU A 160 9.14 2.92 -7.49
C GLU A 160 8.29 1.80 -6.88
N THR A 161 7.31 2.20 -6.08
CA THR A 161 6.25 1.36 -5.51
C THR A 161 4.99 1.54 -6.37
N CYS A 162 5.09 1.22 -7.66
CA CYS A 162 3.92 0.81 -8.42
C CYS A 162 3.41 -0.51 -7.79
N ASN A 163 2.20 -1.03 -7.92
CA ASN A 163 1.76 -2.28 -7.25
C ASN A 163 1.86 -2.32 -5.70
N ILE A 164 0.72 -2.11 -5.05
CA ILE A 164 0.53 -2.37 -3.61
C ILE A 164 -0.60 -3.39 -3.39
N ALA A 165 -0.48 -4.20 -2.35
CA ALA A 165 -1.54 -5.08 -1.85
C ALA A 165 -1.84 -4.70 -0.40
N VAL A 166 -3.00 -4.08 -0.17
CA VAL A 166 -3.41 -3.63 1.15
C VAL A 166 -4.22 -4.71 1.84
N LEU A 167 -3.73 -5.18 2.98
CA LEU A 167 -4.39 -6.12 3.87
C LEU A 167 -5.25 -5.34 4.87
N LYS A 168 -6.55 -5.63 4.86
CA LYS A 168 -7.50 -5.05 5.78
C LYS A 168 -8.11 -6.12 6.66
N PHE A 169 -7.90 -5.97 7.96
CA PHE A 169 -8.46 -6.85 8.97
C PHE A 169 -9.99 -6.72 9.04
N CYS A 170 -10.69 -7.83 9.25
CA CYS A 170 -12.12 -7.86 9.51
C CYS A 170 -12.40 -8.36 10.93
N GLU A 171 -12.12 -9.62 11.23
CA GLU A 171 -12.32 -10.17 12.57
C GLU A 171 -11.45 -11.40 12.85
N VAL A 172 -11.30 -11.74 14.14
CA VAL A 172 -10.79 -13.03 14.59
C VAL A 172 -11.94 -13.79 15.23
N ARG A 173 -12.01 -15.09 14.93
CA ARG A 173 -12.97 -16.00 15.54
C ARG A 173 -12.26 -17.15 16.25
N SER A 174 -12.73 -17.51 17.44
CA SER A 174 -12.43 -18.82 18.04
C SER A 174 -13.71 -19.64 18.10
N GLY A 175 -13.70 -20.78 17.41
CA GLY A 175 -14.93 -21.53 17.12
C GLY A 175 -16.00 -20.64 16.50
N SER A 176 -17.17 -20.57 17.13
CA SER A 176 -18.28 -19.72 16.69
C SER A 176 -18.17 -18.25 17.13
N GLN A 177 -17.28 -17.92 18.06
CA GLN A 177 -17.24 -16.62 18.75
C GLN A 177 -16.31 -15.62 18.07
N VAL A 178 -16.74 -14.35 18.01
CA VAL A 178 -15.89 -13.24 17.59
C VAL A 178 -15.07 -12.76 18.78
N CYS A 179 -13.76 -12.58 18.58
CA CYS A 179 -12.85 -12.08 19.60
C CYS A 179 -12.65 -10.57 19.45
N ALA A 180 -12.54 -9.87 20.57
CA ALA A 180 -12.29 -8.43 20.58
C ALA A 180 -10.77 -8.14 20.55
N PRO A 181 -10.29 -7.16 19.78
CA PRO A 181 -8.90 -6.70 19.88
C PRO A 181 -8.57 -6.23 21.31
N LYS A 182 -7.38 -6.58 21.80
CA LYS A 182 -6.85 -6.00 23.05
C LYS A 182 -6.48 -4.53 22.81
N ARG A 183 -6.74 -3.67 23.80
CA ARG A 183 -6.42 -2.23 23.76
C ARG A 183 -5.01 -1.95 24.23
#